data_AF-A0A367IPH2-F1
#
_entry.id   AF-A0A367IPH2-F1
#
_cell.length_a   1.000
_cell.length_b   1.000
_cell.length_c   1.000
_cell.angle_alpha   90.00
_cell.angle_beta   90.00
_cell.angle_gamma   90.00
#
_symmetry.space_group_name_H-M   'P 1'
#
loop_
_entity.id
_entity.type
_entity.pdbx_description
1 polymer ?
#
loop_
_entity_poly.entity_id
_entity_poly.type
_entity_poly.pdbx_seq_one_letter_code
_entity_poly.pdbx_strand_id
1 'polypeptide(L)'
;LDEILNRPYSDEQDVQRIITQYIKFLTRYSKEFLKTQTEINQVAFKLIDSKICLDYSTVVLAHIIHSHALIEENYIPYAVLLAAGRDEPRWMTFILSESIQSKRNRLFYLIDVSLIHHLLNLVQETRGDAQESFNYDTIRLILVFNEQYMMSGSTENLCLDVLSRRIGTSDMFSANLIFMLNRSNDICNQILILKLLYAIFTRVELYEYFYTNDLYVLVDIILRELCGLGDTKEAQTLLEAYLRVLEPLLENTQLNARPYKQDETSRILHQLLYPSMRRKVHSTTKRLVKRIIDCLSHTSSTTSTATVTPVLSETTLPGLIGVAPAAKTFDSGKSSLSTF
;
A
#
# COMPACT_ATOMS: atom_id res chain seq x y z
N LEU A 1 24.89 -16.87 19.26
CA LEU A 1 23.48 -17.19 18.93
C LEU A 1 23.16 -18.63 19.33
N ASP A 2 23.87 -19.62 18.80
CA ASP A 2 23.63 -21.03 19.11
C ASP A 2 23.77 -21.36 20.61
N GLU A 3 24.73 -20.75 21.30
CA GLU A 3 24.86 -20.86 22.76
C GLU A 3 23.63 -20.34 23.53
N ILE A 4 22.95 -19.31 23.02
CA ILE A 4 21.73 -18.77 23.64
C ILE A 4 20.57 -19.74 23.42
N LEU A 5 20.39 -20.20 22.18
CA LEU A 5 19.26 -21.06 21.78
C LEU A 5 19.36 -22.49 22.34
N ASN A 6 20.57 -22.96 22.67
CA ASN A 6 20.79 -24.28 23.27
C ASN A 6 20.75 -24.30 24.81
N ARG A 7 20.36 -23.19 25.45
CA ARG A 7 20.19 -23.17 26.92
C ARG A 7 19.04 -24.10 27.34
N PRO A 8 19.16 -24.77 28.50
CA PRO A 8 18.10 -25.64 28.98
C PRO A 8 16.83 -24.85 29.30
N TYR A 9 15.68 -25.43 28.97
CA TYR A 9 14.35 -24.89 29.26
C TYR A 9 13.43 -26.02 29.71
N SER A 10 12.53 -25.72 30.64
CA SER A 10 11.51 -26.68 31.11
C SER A 10 10.08 -26.17 30.93
N ASP A 11 9.88 -24.86 30.82
CA ASP A 11 8.58 -24.21 30.73
C ASP A 11 8.59 -22.99 29.78
N GLU A 12 7.42 -22.38 29.60
CA GLU A 12 7.27 -21.20 28.74
C GLU A 12 8.05 -19.97 29.24
N GLN A 13 8.30 -19.84 30.55
CA GLN A 13 9.01 -18.68 31.11
C GLN A 13 10.50 -18.76 30.77
N ASP A 14 11.09 -19.95 30.84
CA ASP A 14 12.44 -20.21 30.37
C ASP A 14 12.58 -19.85 28.89
N VAL A 15 11.60 -20.27 28.07
CA VAL A 15 11.57 -19.94 26.63
C VAL A 15 11.55 -18.44 26.41
N GLN A 16 10.62 -17.72 27.04
CA GLN A 16 10.53 -16.26 26.92
C GLN A 16 11.82 -15.56 27.35
N ARG A 17 12.49 -16.04 28.41
CA ARG A 17 13.77 -15.50 28.88
C ARG A 17 14.89 -15.73 27.86
N ILE A 18 14.98 -16.92 27.28
CA ILE A 18 15.98 -17.26 26.25
C ILE A 18 15.75 -16.41 25.00
N ILE A 19 14.50 -16.32 24.52
CA ILE A 19 14.15 -15.49 23.35
C ILE A 19 14.43 -14.00 23.61
N THR A 20 14.15 -13.51 24.82
CA THR A 20 14.51 -12.13 25.19
C THR A 20 16.02 -11.87 25.07
N GLN A 21 16.85 -12.81 25.53
CA GLN A 21 18.30 -12.70 25.41
C GLN A 21 18.75 -12.76 23.95
N TYR A 22 18.13 -13.64 23.16
CA TYR A 22 18.39 -13.77 21.73
C TYR A 22 18.11 -12.46 21.00
N ILE A 23 16.91 -11.90 21.17
CA ILE A 23 16.51 -10.66 20.51
C ILE A 23 17.35 -9.47 20.99
N LYS A 24 17.61 -9.33 22.29
CA LYS A 24 18.49 -8.27 22.81
C LYS A 24 19.90 -8.37 22.23
N PHE A 25 20.42 -9.57 22.03
CA PHE A 25 21.71 -9.77 21.37
C PHE A 25 21.65 -9.29 19.91
N LEU A 26 20.63 -9.69 19.15
CA LEU A 26 20.47 -9.24 17.77
C LEU A 26 20.33 -7.73 17.66
N THR A 27 19.49 -7.12 18.49
CA THR A 27 19.29 -5.66 18.58
C THR A 27 20.59 -4.92 18.87
N ARG A 28 21.41 -5.43 19.80
CA ARG A 28 22.67 -4.80 20.18
C ARG A 28 23.69 -4.76 19.04
N TYR A 29 23.72 -5.81 18.20
CA TYR A 29 24.72 -6.00 17.16
C TYR A 29 24.18 -5.78 15.75
N SER A 30 22.93 -5.35 15.60
CA SER A 30 22.25 -5.24 14.31
C SER A 30 22.95 -4.27 13.35
N LYS A 31 23.37 -3.09 13.83
CA LYS A 31 24.05 -2.07 13.02
C LYS A 31 25.40 -2.56 12.47
N GLU A 32 26.04 -3.49 13.16
CA GLU A 32 27.35 -4.02 12.78
C GLU A 32 27.24 -5.23 11.86
N PHE A 33 26.30 -6.14 12.14
CA PHE A 33 26.26 -7.49 11.55
C PHE A 33 24.97 -7.83 10.78
N LEU A 34 23.90 -7.04 10.87
CA LEU A 34 22.61 -7.29 10.19
C LEU A 34 22.32 -6.16 9.20
N LYS A 35 23.17 -6.01 8.19
CA LYS A 35 23.08 -4.96 7.18
C LYS A 35 22.32 -5.39 5.92
N THR A 36 22.31 -6.70 5.66
CA THR A 36 21.72 -7.29 4.45
C THR A 36 20.58 -8.23 4.79
N GLN A 37 19.69 -8.46 3.82
CA GLN A 37 18.61 -9.42 3.98
C GLN A 37 19.14 -10.84 4.25
N THR A 38 20.26 -11.21 3.63
CA THR A 38 20.88 -12.53 3.82
C THR A 38 21.29 -12.76 5.28
N GLU A 39 21.87 -11.75 5.93
CA GLU A 39 22.27 -11.84 7.35
C GLU A 39 21.04 -11.94 8.26
N ILE A 40 19.98 -11.17 7.98
CA ILE A 40 18.70 -11.25 8.70
C ILE A 40 18.10 -12.65 8.54
N ASN A 41 18.10 -13.20 7.33
CA ASN A 41 17.60 -14.55 7.07
C ASN A 41 18.41 -15.60 7.83
N GLN A 42 19.74 -15.49 7.88
CA GLN A 42 20.58 -16.42 8.64
C GLN A 42 20.24 -16.46 10.13
N VAL A 43 20.01 -15.31 10.76
CA VAL A 43 19.60 -15.27 12.17
C VAL A 43 18.15 -15.70 12.37
N ALA A 44 17.27 -15.49 11.39
CA ALA A 44 15.92 -16.04 11.42
C ALA A 44 15.94 -17.57 11.34
N PHE A 45 16.69 -18.16 10.40
CA PHE A 45 16.82 -19.61 10.26
C PHE A 45 17.39 -20.27 11.52
N LYS A 46 18.42 -19.67 12.13
CA LYS A 46 18.95 -20.16 13.40
C LYS A 46 17.88 -20.22 14.50
N LEU A 47 16.96 -19.26 14.54
CA LEU A 47 15.85 -19.27 15.48
C LEU A 47 14.83 -20.36 15.11
N ILE A 48 14.40 -20.42 13.85
CA ILE A 48 13.34 -21.34 13.40
C ILE A 48 13.77 -22.80 13.56
N ASP A 49 15.01 -23.13 13.17
CA ASP A 49 15.56 -24.49 13.22
C ASP A 49 15.97 -24.91 14.64
N SER A 50 15.91 -24.00 15.60
CA SER A 50 16.26 -24.31 16.98
C SER A 50 15.22 -25.20 17.64
N LYS A 51 15.69 -26.11 18.49
CA LYS A 51 14.82 -27.02 19.25
C LYS A 51 13.75 -26.27 20.07
N ILE A 52 14.13 -25.12 20.64
CA ILE A 52 13.21 -24.29 21.43
C ILE A 52 12.05 -23.75 20.59
N CYS A 53 12.30 -23.42 19.32
CA CYS A 53 11.26 -22.97 18.40
C CYS A 53 10.40 -24.13 17.91
N LEU A 54 10.98 -25.31 17.68
CA LEU A 54 10.22 -26.51 17.33
C LEU A 54 9.26 -26.94 18.46
N ASP A 55 9.72 -26.86 19.72
CA ASP A 55 8.93 -27.26 20.89
C ASP A 55 7.89 -26.19 21.28
N TYR A 56 8.19 -24.89 21.13
CA TYR A 56 7.40 -23.78 21.66
C TYR A 56 7.10 -22.66 20.64
N SER A 57 6.96 -22.99 19.35
CA SER A 57 6.79 -22.02 18.25
C SER A 57 5.79 -20.88 18.52
N THR A 58 4.59 -21.19 19.01
CA THR A 58 3.57 -20.18 19.34
C THR A 58 4.01 -19.22 20.44
N VAL A 59 4.70 -19.74 21.47
CA VAL A 59 5.21 -18.92 22.59
C VAL A 59 6.34 -18.02 22.11
N VAL A 60 7.24 -18.55 21.28
CA VAL A 60 8.33 -17.78 20.66
C VAL A 60 7.75 -16.63 19.82
N LEU A 61 6.83 -16.94 18.92
CA LEU A 61 6.13 -15.98 18.05
C LEU A 61 5.45 -14.88 18.84
N ALA A 62 4.54 -15.25 19.73
CA ALA A 62 3.78 -14.30 20.53
C ALA A 62 4.71 -13.43 21.37
N HIS A 63 5.74 -14.01 21.97
CA HIS A 63 6.69 -13.26 22.78
C HIS A 63 7.52 -12.25 21.96
N ILE A 64 8.00 -12.62 20.78
CA ILE A 64 8.74 -11.66 19.93
C ILE A 64 7.80 -10.54 19.49
N ILE A 65 6.58 -10.86 19.05
CA ILE A 65 5.61 -9.86 18.56
C ILE A 65 5.15 -8.92 19.67
N HIS A 66 4.83 -9.43 20.85
CA HIS A 66 4.26 -8.62 21.94
C HIS A 66 5.30 -7.92 22.79
N SER A 67 6.50 -8.52 22.95
CA SER A 67 7.50 -8.04 23.91
C SER A 67 8.72 -7.41 23.28
N HIS A 68 8.94 -7.52 21.96
CA HIS A 68 10.16 -7.02 21.31
C HIS A 68 9.93 -6.33 19.98
N ALA A 69 8.93 -6.73 19.22
CA ALA A 69 8.68 -6.20 17.89
C ALA A 69 8.34 -4.71 17.96
N LEU A 70 9.09 -3.93 17.15
CA LEU A 70 8.92 -2.50 16.98
C LEU A 70 9.15 -1.66 18.27
N ILE A 71 9.76 -2.25 19.30
CA ILE A 71 10.18 -1.50 20.50
C ILE A 71 11.45 -0.70 20.19
N GLU A 72 11.55 0.52 20.74
CA GLU A 72 12.74 1.39 20.63
C GLU A 72 13.18 1.69 19.18
N GLU A 73 12.21 1.88 18.27
CA GLU A 73 12.47 2.15 16.83
C GLU A 73 13.34 1.08 16.15
N ASN A 74 13.27 -0.16 16.62
CA ASN A 74 14.05 -1.26 16.08
C ASN A 74 13.17 -2.26 15.31
N TYR A 75 13.29 -2.25 13.99
CA TYR A 75 12.58 -3.17 13.11
C TYR A 75 13.18 -4.59 13.08
N ILE A 76 14.37 -4.84 13.66
CA ILE A 76 15.07 -6.13 13.55
C ILE A 76 14.26 -7.33 14.09
N PRO A 77 13.62 -7.27 15.26
CA PRO A 77 12.80 -8.40 15.72
C PRO A 77 11.65 -8.69 14.75
N TYR A 78 11.10 -7.63 14.14
CA TYR A 78 10.07 -7.74 13.12
C TYR A 78 10.62 -8.33 11.81
N ALA A 79 11.80 -7.91 11.38
CA ALA A 79 12.49 -8.45 10.20
C ALA A 79 12.81 -9.93 10.34
N VAL A 80 13.20 -10.38 11.54
CA VAL A 80 13.42 -11.79 11.85
C VAL A 80 12.12 -12.59 11.72
N LEU A 81 11.00 -12.05 12.23
CA LEU A 81 9.69 -12.68 12.11
C LEU A 81 9.21 -12.78 10.65
N LEU A 82 9.43 -11.72 9.85
CA LEU A 82 9.11 -11.72 8.42
C LEU A 82 9.97 -12.71 7.65
N ALA A 83 11.29 -12.73 7.91
CA ALA A 83 12.18 -13.70 7.31
C ALA A 83 11.77 -15.14 7.64
N ALA A 84 11.33 -15.38 8.88
CA ALA A 84 10.80 -16.67 9.27
C ALA A 84 9.46 -17.02 8.61
N GLY A 85 8.59 -16.01 8.47
CA GLY A 85 7.31 -16.15 7.78
C GLY A 85 7.43 -16.48 6.29
N ARG A 86 8.60 -16.23 5.68
CA ARG A 86 8.88 -16.61 4.29
C ARG A 86 8.79 -18.12 4.08
N ASP A 87 9.30 -18.90 5.03
CA ASP A 87 9.36 -20.36 4.93
C ASP A 87 8.27 -21.05 5.77
N GLU A 88 7.73 -20.37 6.78
CA GLU A 88 6.62 -20.87 7.62
C GLU A 88 5.38 -19.94 7.51
N PRO A 89 4.41 -20.24 6.64
CA PRO A 89 3.24 -19.38 6.40
C PRO A 89 2.39 -19.09 7.64
N ARG A 90 2.42 -19.96 8.65
CA ARG A 90 1.72 -19.75 9.93
C ARG A 90 2.22 -18.49 10.64
N TRP A 91 3.51 -18.18 10.54
CA TRP A 91 4.10 -17.00 11.15
C TRP A 91 3.61 -15.74 10.47
N MET A 92 3.54 -15.71 9.13
CA MET A 92 2.94 -14.58 8.40
C MET A 92 1.47 -14.40 8.73
N THR A 93 0.72 -15.50 8.80
CA THR A 93 -0.70 -15.46 9.16
C THR A 93 -0.88 -14.86 10.56
N PHE A 94 -0.03 -15.24 11.52
CA PHE A 94 -0.05 -14.72 12.88
C PHE A 94 0.35 -13.24 12.93
N ILE A 95 1.41 -12.83 12.23
CA ILE A 95 1.84 -11.42 12.13
C ILE A 95 0.71 -10.55 11.55
N LEU A 96 0.07 -11.01 10.48
CA LEU A 96 -1.06 -10.31 9.86
C LEU A 96 -2.26 -10.26 10.80
N SER A 97 -2.62 -11.37 11.46
CA SER A 97 -3.74 -11.39 12.40
C SER A 97 -3.50 -10.43 13.57
N GLU A 98 -2.29 -10.41 14.12
CA GLU A 98 -1.93 -9.49 15.20
C GLU A 98 -1.95 -8.04 14.73
N SER A 99 -1.43 -7.75 13.53
CA SER A 99 -1.44 -6.41 12.95
C SER A 99 -2.86 -5.90 12.67
N ILE A 100 -3.75 -6.80 12.23
CA ILE A 100 -5.17 -6.50 11.97
C ILE A 100 -5.95 -6.35 13.28
N GLN A 101 -5.73 -7.21 14.29
CA GLN A 101 -6.44 -7.17 15.57
C GLN A 101 -5.98 -6.00 16.44
N SER A 102 -4.73 -5.57 16.30
CA SER A 102 -4.14 -4.45 17.02
C SER A 102 -4.67 -3.06 16.61
N LYS A 103 -5.92 -2.96 16.09
CA LYS A 103 -6.65 -1.71 15.78
C LYS A 103 -6.73 -0.69 16.92
N ARG A 104 -6.17 -1.00 18.10
CA ARG A 104 -6.01 -0.11 19.26
C ARG A 104 -4.77 0.79 19.22
N ASN A 105 -4.26 1.13 18.02
CA ASN A 105 -3.20 2.14 17.82
C ASN A 105 -1.84 1.87 18.51
N ARG A 106 -1.60 0.66 19.03
CA ARG A 106 -0.33 0.36 19.73
C ARG A 106 0.83 0.14 18.78
N LEU A 107 0.62 -0.64 17.71
CA LEU A 107 1.65 -0.88 16.69
C LEU A 107 1.95 0.37 15.88
N PHE A 108 0.98 1.29 15.75
CA PHE A 108 1.11 2.53 14.99
C PHE A 108 2.33 3.37 15.39
N TYR A 109 2.52 3.61 16.69
CA TYR A 109 3.65 4.40 17.19
C TYR A 109 5.00 3.71 17.07
N LEU A 110 4.99 2.43 16.70
CA LEU A 110 6.15 1.58 16.66
C LEU A 110 6.62 1.35 15.21
N ILE A 111 5.77 1.65 14.22
CA ILE A 111 6.14 1.57 12.80
C ILE A 111 7.12 2.71 12.48
N ASP A 112 8.34 2.35 12.13
CA ASP A 112 9.39 3.29 11.74
C ASP A 112 9.65 3.27 10.23
N VAL A 113 10.46 4.24 9.76
CA VAL A 113 10.80 4.39 8.34
C VAL A 113 11.57 3.16 7.84
N SER A 114 12.41 2.58 8.69
CA SER A 114 13.26 1.44 8.33
C SER A 114 12.43 0.20 8.04
N LEU A 115 11.37 -0.07 8.81
CA LEU A 115 10.46 -1.17 8.57
C LEU A 115 9.78 -1.07 7.20
N ILE A 116 9.23 0.10 6.85
CA ILE A 116 8.55 0.27 5.56
C ILE A 116 9.54 0.09 4.39
N HIS A 117 10.76 0.61 4.52
CA HIS A 117 11.81 0.35 3.53
C HIS A 117 12.14 -1.14 3.42
N HIS A 118 12.25 -1.84 4.55
CA HIS A 118 12.52 -3.27 4.57
C HIS A 118 11.39 -4.07 3.90
N LEU A 119 10.13 -3.77 4.21
CA LEU A 119 8.97 -4.42 3.58
C LEU A 119 8.96 -4.20 2.06
N LEU A 120 9.19 -2.96 1.60
CA LEU A 120 9.26 -2.69 0.17
C LEU A 120 10.45 -3.40 -0.49
N ASN A 121 11.59 -3.55 0.19
CA ASN A 121 12.71 -4.35 -0.32
C ASN A 121 12.33 -5.83 -0.44
N LEU A 122 11.68 -6.40 0.58
CA LEU A 122 11.19 -7.78 0.52
C LEU A 122 10.25 -8.01 -0.66
N VAL A 123 9.33 -7.06 -0.93
CA VAL A 123 8.45 -7.13 -2.12
C VAL A 123 9.28 -7.13 -3.41
N GLN A 124 10.34 -6.33 -3.49
CA GLN A 124 11.22 -6.27 -4.64
C GLN A 124 12.13 -7.50 -4.78
N GLU A 125 12.42 -8.23 -3.71
CA GLU A 125 13.28 -9.42 -3.74
C GLU A 125 12.48 -10.70 -4.02
N THR A 126 11.21 -10.75 -3.63
CA THR A 126 10.36 -11.95 -3.67
C THR A 126 9.43 -11.99 -4.90
N ARG A 127 9.90 -11.43 -6.03
CA ARG A 127 9.14 -11.28 -7.28
C ARG A 127 8.83 -12.59 -8.01
N GLY A 128 9.44 -13.71 -7.61
CA GLY A 128 9.29 -14.99 -8.31
C GLY A 128 8.09 -15.80 -7.81
N ASP A 129 7.46 -16.55 -8.71
CA ASP A 129 6.24 -17.35 -8.45
C ASP A 129 6.33 -18.26 -7.21
N ALA A 130 7.52 -18.80 -6.92
CA ALA A 130 7.74 -19.67 -5.75
C ALA A 130 7.47 -18.98 -4.41
N GLN A 131 7.50 -17.64 -4.36
CA GLN A 131 7.33 -16.84 -3.14
C GLN A 131 6.19 -15.83 -3.27
N GLU A 132 5.30 -16.03 -4.25
CA GLU A 132 4.17 -15.15 -4.51
C GLU A 132 3.28 -14.97 -3.27
N SER A 133 2.96 -16.05 -2.54
CA SER A 133 2.14 -15.96 -1.32
C SER A 133 2.77 -15.04 -0.27
N PHE A 134 4.07 -15.21 -0.01
CA PHE A 134 4.79 -14.37 0.95
C PHE A 134 4.89 -12.93 0.48
N ASN A 135 5.12 -12.71 -0.81
CA ASN A 135 5.11 -11.38 -1.42
C ASN A 135 3.78 -10.66 -1.15
N TYR A 136 2.66 -11.34 -1.41
CA TYR A 136 1.32 -10.79 -1.18
C TYR A 136 1.01 -10.56 0.29
N ASP A 137 1.47 -11.42 1.18
CA ASP A 137 1.32 -11.20 2.63
C ASP A 137 2.16 -10.02 3.11
N THR A 138 3.35 -9.81 2.54
CA THR A 138 4.18 -8.62 2.80
C THR A 138 3.48 -7.34 2.31
N ILE A 139 2.87 -7.38 1.12
CA ILE A 139 2.07 -6.26 0.59
C ILE A 139 0.86 -6.00 1.49
N ARG A 140 0.11 -7.04 1.89
CA ARG A 140 -1.02 -6.92 2.80
C ARG A 140 -0.63 -6.24 4.10
N LEU A 141 0.55 -6.53 4.63
CA LEU A 141 1.03 -5.88 5.82
C LEU A 141 1.22 -4.35 5.62
N ILE A 142 1.82 -3.94 4.50
CA ILE A 142 1.93 -2.51 4.13
C ILE A 142 0.53 -1.89 4.02
N LEU A 143 -0.43 -2.59 3.42
CA LEU A 143 -1.81 -2.12 3.31
C LEU A 143 -2.48 -1.93 4.68
N VAL A 144 -2.26 -2.86 5.62
CA VAL A 144 -2.76 -2.77 6.99
C VAL A 144 -2.13 -1.58 7.72
N PHE A 145 -0.84 -1.32 7.53
CA PHE A 145 -0.16 -0.15 8.10
C PHE A 145 -0.71 1.16 7.52
N ASN A 146 -0.89 1.24 6.20
CA ASN A 146 -1.51 2.41 5.57
C ASN A 146 -2.93 2.66 6.14
N GLU A 147 -3.73 1.61 6.29
CA GLU A 147 -5.07 1.71 6.90
C GLU A 147 -5.00 2.26 8.34
N GLN A 148 -4.02 1.83 9.13
CA GLN A 148 -3.80 2.37 10.47
C GLN A 148 -3.47 3.87 10.44
N TYR A 149 -2.64 4.33 9.49
CA TYR A 149 -2.38 5.76 9.29
C TYR A 149 -3.65 6.52 8.90
N MET A 150 -4.45 6.01 7.97
CA MET A 150 -5.71 6.63 7.57
C MET A 150 -6.71 6.75 8.73
N MET A 151 -6.76 5.75 9.61
CA MET A 151 -7.66 5.71 10.76
C MET A 151 -7.16 6.52 11.97
N SER A 152 -5.88 6.89 12.01
CA SER A 152 -5.28 7.63 13.13
C SER A 152 -5.81 9.07 13.25
N GLY A 153 -6.36 9.63 12.18
CA GLY A 153 -6.71 11.06 12.08
C GLY A 153 -5.50 11.98 11.95
N SER A 154 -4.28 11.42 11.89
CA SER A 154 -3.06 12.17 11.59
C SER A 154 -3.00 12.55 10.12
N THR A 155 -2.35 13.67 9.83
CA THR A 155 -1.95 14.04 8.46
C THR A 155 -0.70 13.29 7.99
N GLU A 156 0.01 12.65 8.93
CA GLU A 156 1.20 11.87 8.63
C GLU A 156 0.82 10.47 8.13
N ASN A 157 1.50 10.02 7.08
CA ASN A 157 1.38 8.65 6.61
C ASN A 157 2.74 8.21 6.11
N LEU A 158 3.43 7.46 6.96
CA LEU A 158 4.80 7.04 6.71
C LEU A 158 4.92 6.12 5.50
N CYS A 159 3.88 5.33 5.23
CA CYS A 159 3.84 4.49 4.03
C CYS A 159 3.94 5.37 2.78
N LEU A 160 3.12 6.42 2.70
CA LEU A 160 3.15 7.38 1.60
C LEU A 160 4.44 8.21 1.58
N ASP A 161 4.98 8.61 2.74
CA ASP A 161 6.22 9.37 2.83
C ASP A 161 7.43 8.56 2.31
N VAL A 162 7.44 7.26 2.56
CA VAL A 162 8.49 6.36 2.05
C VAL A 162 8.29 6.09 0.57
N LEU A 163 7.05 5.89 0.10
CA LEU A 163 6.76 5.71 -1.33
C LEU A 163 7.21 6.94 -2.14
N SER A 164 7.00 8.16 -1.64
CA SER A 164 7.40 9.38 -2.36
C SER A 164 8.91 9.51 -2.52
N ARG A 165 9.68 9.01 -1.55
CA ARG A 165 11.16 8.93 -1.64
C ARG A 165 11.66 7.79 -2.54
N ARG A 166 10.78 6.90 -2.98
CA ARG A 166 11.12 5.66 -3.70
C ARG A 166 10.51 5.56 -5.10
N ILE A 167 10.05 6.67 -5.67
CA ILE A 167 9.56 6.72 -7.05
C ILE A 167 10.63 6.13 -8.00
N GLY A 168 10.20 5.22 -8.88
CA GLY A 168 11.07 4.49 -9.82
C GLY A 168 11.93 3.38 -9.22
N THR A 169 11.82 3.11 -7.91
CA THR A 169 12.57 2.02 -7.25
C THR A 169 11.67 0.95 -6.64
N SER A 170 10.35 1.16 -6.64
CA SER A 170 9.34 0.28 -6.04
C SER A 170 8.33 -0.25 -7.07
N ASP A 171 8.77 -0.44 -8.32
CA ASP A 171 7.91 -0.74 -9.46
C ASP A 171 7.11 -2.05 -9.34
N MET A 172 7.60 -3.05 -8.61
CA MET A 172 6.76 -4.25 -8.40
C MET A 172 5.71 -4.04 -7.35
N PHE A 173 5.93 -3.13 -6.40
CA PHE A 173 4.90 -2.83 -5.43
C PHE A 173 3.69 -2.25 -6.16
N SER A 174 3.87 -1.26 -7.04
CA SER A 174 2.78 -0.73 -7.87
C SER A 174 2.16 -1.80 -8.78
N ALA A 175 2.97 -2.59 -9.49
CA ALA A 175 2.46 -3.65 -10.37
C ALA A 175 1.67 -4.72 -9.60
N ASN A 176 2.18 -5.16 -8.44
CA ASN A 176 1.53 -6.17 -7.60
C ASN A 176 0.24 -5.64 -6.97
N LEU A 177 0.15 -4.35 -6.63
CA LEU A 177 -1.13 -3.77 -6.17
C LEU A 177 -2.23 -3.94 -7.22
N ILE A 178 -1.93 -3.65 -8.48
CA ILE A 178 -2.89 -3.77 -9.59
C ILE A 178 -3.19 -5.24 -9.87
N PHE A 179 -2.17 -6.09 -9.88
CA PHE A 179 -2.33 -7.53 -10.07
C PHE A 179 -3.22 -8.15 -8.99
N MET A 180 -2.93 -7.86 -7.72
CA MET A 180 -3.71 -8.33 -6.57
C MET A 180 -5.15 -7.79 -6.61
N LEU A 181 -5.37 -6.52 -6.99
CA LEU A 181 -6.72 -5.98 -7.14
C LEU A 181 -7.52 -6.73 -8.21
N ASN A 182 -6.90 -7.04 -9.35
CA ASN A 182 -7.52 -7.76 -10.46
C ASN A 182 -7.84 -9.24 -10.14
N ARG A 183 -7.15 -9.84 -9.15
CA ARG A 183 -7.27 -11.27 -8.81
C ARG A 183 -7.94 -11.55 -7.47
N SER A 184 -8.08 -10.55 -6.61
CA SER A 184 -8.65 -10.73 -5.28
C SER A 184 -10.16 -10.92 -5.36
N ASN A 185 -10.64 -12.02 -4.78
CA ASN A 185 -12.06 -12.25 -4.50
C ASN A 185 -12.47 -11.81 -3.09
N ASP A 186 -11.50 -11.44 -2.25
CA ASP A 186 -11.76 -10.95 -0.90
C ASP A 186 -11.96 -9.42 -0.93
N ILE A 187 -13.16 -9.00 -0.57
CA ILE A 187 -13.57 -7.59 -0.51
C ILE A 187 -12.68 -6.82 0.48
N CYS A 188 -12.26 -7.43 1.60
CA CYS A 188 -11.40 -6.75 2.57
C CYS A 188 -10.06 -6.36 1.94
N ASN A 189 -9.42 -7.29 1.22
CA ASN A 189 -8.19 -7.01 0.48
C ASN A 189 -8.40 -5.95 -0.60
N GLN A 190 -9.49 -6.02 -1.37
CA GLN A 190 -9.80 -5.03 -2.40
C GLN A 190 -9.96 -3.62 -1.79
N ILE A 191 -10.69 -3.50 -0.68
CA ILE A 191 -10.87 -2.22 0.03
C ILE A 191 -9.53 -1.68 0.53
N LEU A 192 -8.68 -2.52 1.13
CA LEU A 192 -7.36 -2.11 1.60
C LEU A 192 -6.48 -1.58 0.46
N ILE A 193 -6.47 -2.25 -0.70
CA ILE A 193 -5.76 -1.79 -1.90
C ILE A 193 -6.33 -0.45 -2.39
N LEU A 194 -7.66 -0.34 -2.51
CA LEU A 194 -8.33 0.88 -2.97
C LEU A 194 -8.07 2.07 -2.04
N LYS A 195 -8.00 1.84 -0.73
CA LYS A 195 -7.63 2.86 0.25
C LYS A 195 -6.21 3.38 0.05
N LEU A 196 -5.24 2.49 -0.17
CA LEU A 196 -3.88 2.90 -0.49
C LEU A 196 -3.83 3.65 -1.83
N LEU A 197 -4.50 3.15 -2.87
CA LEU A 197 -4.56 3.82 -4.18
C LEU A 197 -5.13 5.23 -4.08
N TYR A 198 -6.25 5.41 -3.35
CA TYR A 198 -6.80 6.73 -3.07
C TYR A 198 -5.79 7.63 -2.36
N ALA A 199 -5.13 7.12 -1.34
CA ALA A 199 -4.13 7.88 -0.58
C ALA A 199 -2.93 8.31 -1.46
N ILE A 200 -2.50 7.45 -2.39
CA ILE A 200 -1.47 7.76 -3.38
C ILE A 200 -1.97 8.86 -4.34
N PHE A 201 -3.14 8.70 -4.97
CA PHE A 201 -3.66 9.65 -5.96
C PHE A 201 -4.14 10.99 -5.38
N THR A 202 -4.26 11.10 -4.06
CA THR A 202 -4.58 12.37 -3.40
C THR A 202 -3.35 13.07 -2.85
N ARG A 203 -2.16 12.48 -3.01
CA ARG A 203 -0.90 13.03 -2.53
C ARG A 203 -0.06 13.56 -3.69
N VAL A 204 0.19 14.87 -3.70
CA VAL A 204 0.83 15.58 -4.82
C VAL A 204 2.20 14.99 -5.18
N GLU A 205 3.00 14.58 -4.19
CA GLU A 205 4.32 13.99 -4.47
C GLU A 205 4.25 12.63 -5.18
N LEU A 206 3.07 12.01 -5.23
CA LEU A 206 2.86 10.65 -5.75
C LEU A 206 2.02 10.62 -7.04
N TYR A 207 1.69 11.76 -7.63
CA TYR A 207 0.88 11.84 -8.86
C TYR A 207 1.51 11.08 -10.04
N GLU A 208 2.85 11.01 -10.09
CA GLU A 208 3.63 10.28 -11.10
C GLU A 208 4.13 8.90 -10.61
N TYR A 209 3.61 8.38 -9.49
CA TYR A 209 4.11 7.14 -8.89
C TYR A 209 3.88 5.91 -9.78
N PHE A 210 2.76 5.84 -10.48
CA PHE A 210 2.42 4.75 -11.38
C PHE A 210 2.84 5.07 -12.82
N TYR A 211 3.27 4.05 -13.55
CA TYR A 211 3.44 4.16 -15.00
C TYR A 211 2.09 4.33 -15.69
N THR A 212 2.05 5.06 -16.80
CA THR A 212 0.80 5.32 -17.53
C THR A 212 0.09 4.04 -17.99
N ASN A 213 0.84 2.99 -18.37
CA ASN A 213 0.27 1.71 -18.76
C ASN A 213 -0.49 1.04 -17.61
N ASP A 214 0.07 1.11 -16.40
CA ASP A 214 -0.56 0.59 -15.18
C ASP A 214 -1.85 1.34 -14.87
N LEU A 215 -1.88 2.66 -15.09
CA LEU A 215 -3.09 3.46 -14.92
C LEU A 215 -4.20 3.06 -15.92
N TYR A 216 -3.85 2.75 -17.17
CA TYR A 216 -4.83 2.24 -18.14
C TYR A 216 -5.43 0.91 -17.69
N VAL A 217 -4.59 -0.02 -17.21
CA VAL A 217 -5.06 -1.29 -16.64
C VAL A 217 -5.95 -1.06 -15.43
N LEU A 218 -5.59 -0.11 -14.55
CA LEU A 218 -6.39 0.22 -13.38
C LEU A 218 -7.76 0.80 -13.76
N VAL A 219 -7.83 1.68 -14.77
CA VAL A 219 -9.12 2.18 -15.30
C VAL A 219 -9.95 1.01 -15.84
N ASP A 220 -9.36 0.10 -16.61
CA ASP A 220 -10.06 -1.05 -17.17
C ASP A 220 -10.63 -1.98 -16.07
N ILE A 221 -9.87 -2.21 -15.00
CA ILE A 221 -10.34 -2.95 -13.82
C ILE A 221 -11.53 -2.19 -13.20
N ILE A 222 -11.37 -0.92 -12.86
CA ILE A 222 -12.41 -0.13 -12.18
C ILE A 222 -13.71 -0.13 -13.00
N LEU A 223 -13.64 0.16 -14.29
CA LEU A 223 -14.84 0.22 -15.15
C LEU A 223 -15.54 -1.14 -15.23
N ARG A 224 -14.79 -2.25 -15.32
CA ARG A 224 -15.36 -3.60 -15.30
C ARG A 224 -16.05 -3.91 -13.97
N GLU A 225 -15.41 -3.60 -12.85
CA GLU A 225 -15.96 -3.87 -11.51
C GLU A 225 -17.22 -3.03 -11.26
N LEU A 226 -17.24 -1.75 -11.67
CA LEU A 226 -18.43 -0.89 -11.54
C LEU A 226 -19.67 -1.45 -12.28
N CYS A 227 -19.47 -2.23 -13.34
CA CYS A 227 -20.57 -2.91 -14.05
C CYS A 227 -20.94 -4.29 -13.47
N GLY A 228 -20.00 -4.93 -12.78
CA GLY A 228 -20.10 -6.35 -12.36
C GLY A 228 -20.51 -6.58 -10.91
N LEU A 229 -20.53 -5.55 -10.06
CA LEU A 229 -20.85 -5.69 -8.64
C LEU A 229 -22.34 -6.01 -8.41
N GLY A 230 -22.60 -6.93 -7.48
CA GLY A 230 -23.96 -7.34 -7.09
C GLY A 230 -24.68 -6.34 -6.20
N ASP A 231 -25.90 -6.67 -5.77
CA ASP A 231 -26.79 -5.80 -4.98
C ASP A 231 -26.60 -5.93 -3.44
N THR A 232 -25.50 -6.51 -2.96
CA THR A 232 -25.25 -6.66 -1.50
C THR A 232 -24.71 -5.37 -0.88
N LYS A 233 -24.76 -5.27 0.45
CA LYS A 233 -24.20 -4.11 1.18
C LYS A 233 -22.69 -4.01 0.98
N GLU A 234 -22.00 -5.13 1.01
CA GLU A 234 -20.55 -5.22 0.84
C GLU A 234 -20.15 -4.84 -0.60
N ALA A 235 -20.89 -5.31 -1.60
CA ALA A 235 -20.71 -4.92 -3.00
C ALA A 235 -20.95 -3.41 -3.20
N GLN A 236 -21.96 -2.85 -2.52
CA GLN A 236 -22.23 -1.41 -2.52
C GLN A 236 -21.08 -0.62 -1.88
N THR A 237 -20.51 -1.08 -0.77
CA THR A 237 -19.32 -0.45 -0.16
C THR A 237 -18.12 -0.48 -1.11
N LEU A 238 -17.90 -1.61 -1.77
CA LEU A 238 -16.82 -1.77 -2.74
C LEU A 238 -17.02 -0.88 -3.99
N LEU A 239 -18.25 -0.77 -4.49
CA LEU A 239 -18.60 0.14 -5.59
C LEU A 239 -18.26 1.59 -5.23
N GLU A 240 -18.62 2.01 -4.03
CA GLU A 240 -18.33 3.38 -3.57
C GLU A 240 -16.83 3.61 -3.33
N ALA A 241 -16.05 2.58 -2.97
CA ALA A 241 -14.60 2.66 -2.86
C ALA A 241 -13.95 2.81 -4.25
N TYR A 242 -14.39 2.04 -5.25
CA TYR A 242 -13.93 2.19 -6.63
C TYR A 242 -14.22 3.60 -7.18
N LEU A 243 -15.41 4.13 -6.96
CA LEU A 243 -15.74 5.50 -7.38
C LEU A 243 -14.88 6.56 -6.68
N ARG A 244 -14.57 6.39 -5.38
CA ARG A 244 -13.68 7.30 -4.65
C ARG A 244 -12.26 7.30 -5.20
N VAL A 245 -11.76 6.17 -5.70
CA VAL A 245 -10.44 6.06 -6.34
C VAL A 245 -10.46 6.62 -7.76
N LEU A 246 -11.54 6.38 -8.51
CA LEU A 246 -11.66 6.79 -9.92
C LEU A 246 -11.48 8.30 -10.11
N GLU A 247 -12.03 9.11 -9.20
CA GLU A 247 -11.94 10.57 -9.30
C GLU A 247 -10.50 11.11 -9.27
N PRO A 248 -9.71 10.93 -8.18
CA PRO A 248 -8.32 11.39 -8.16
C PRO A 248 -7.45 10.62 -9.15
N LEU A 249 -7.78 9.38 -9.52
CA LEU A 249 -7.08 8.68 -10.61
C LEU A 249 -7.17 9.46 -11.93
N LEU A 250 -8.33 10.00 -12.27
CA LEU A 250 -8.52 10.75 -13.51
C LEU A 250 -7.99 12.19 -13.42
N GLU A 251 -8.07 12.80 -12.24
CA GLU A 251 -7.73 14.22 -12.03
C GLU A 251 -6.26 14.47 -11.72
N ASN A 252 -5.65 13.59 -10.92
CA ASN A 252 -4.38 13.85 -10.26
C ASN A 252 -3.24 12.96 -10.78
N THR A 253 -3.41 12.37 -11.96
CA THR A 253 -2.37 11.54 -12.58
C THR A 253 -2.12 12.00 -14.01
N GLN A 254 -1.25 11.28 -14.73
CA GLN A 254 -1.00 11.49 -16.14
C GLN A 254 -2.27 11.41 -17.01
N LEU A 255 -3.34 10.78 -16.51
CA LEU A 255 -4.63 10.65 -17.20
C LEU A 255 -5.36 11.99 -17.36
N ASN A 256 -5.07 13.00 -16.53
CA ASN A 256 -5.64 14.33 -16.70
C ASN A 256 -5.22 14.94 -18.04
N ALA A 257 -3.91 14.86 -18.34
CA ALA A 257 -3.35 15.37 -19.58
C ALA A 257 -3.59 14.43 -20.78
N ARG A 258 -3.71 13.13 -20.53
CA ARG A 258 -3.94 12.10 -21.56
C ARG A 258 -5.13 11.23 -21.19
N PRO A 259 -6.36 11.70 -21.44
CA PRO A 259 -7.53 10.97 -21.02
C PRO A 259 -7.65 9.61 -21.71
N TYR A 260 -8.01 8.60 -20.92
CA TYR A 260 -8.21 7.23 -21.38
C TYR A 260 -9.67 6.82 -21.18
N LYS A 261 -10.31 6.30 -22.23
CA LYS A 261 -11.69 5.78 -22.18
C LYS A 261 -12.73 6.75 -21.58
N GLN A 262 -12.64 8.05 -21.89
CA GLN A 262 -13.58 9.06 -21.36
C GLN A 262 -15.04 8.76 -21.73
N ASP A 263 -15.33 8.40 -22.98
CA ASP A 263 -16.70 8.10 -23.43
C ASP A 263 -17.29 6.87 -22.71
N GLU A 264 -16.48 5.83 -22.56
CA GLU A 264 -16.87 4.62 -21.84
C GLU A 264 -17.10 4.90 -20.35
N THR A 265 -16.21 5.68 -19.73
CA THR A 265 -16.34 6.12 -18.34
C THR A 265 -17.64 6.90 -18.14
N SER A 266 -17.90 7.92 -18.97
CA SER A 266 -19.12 8.73 -18.91
C SER A 266 -20.37 7.86 -19.06
N ARG A 267 -20.37 6.94 -20.03
CA ARG A 267 -21.48 6.00 -20.27
C ARG A 267 -21.77 5.13 -19.04
N ILE A 268 -20.75 4.54 -18.42
CA ILE A 268 -20.91 3.69 -17.23
C ILE A 268 -21.42 4.51 -16.04
N LEU A 269 -20.88 5.70 -15.82
CA LEU A 269 -21.32 6.62 -14.77
C LEU A 269 -22.80 7.02 -14.95
N HIS A 270 -23.22 7.34 -16.16
CA HIS A 270 -24.64 7.60 -16.46
C HIS A 270 -25.53 6.38 -16.19
N GLN A 271 -25.08 5.17 -16.52
CA GLN A 271 -25.81 3.94 -16.21
C GLN A 271 -25.98 3.72 -14.69
N LEU A 272 -24.97 4.07 -13.89
CA LEU A 272 -25.06 4.02 -12.42
C LEU A 272 -26.05 5.05 -11.85
N LEU A 273 -26.20 6.23 -12.47
CA LEU A 273 -27.18 7.24 -12.08
C LEU A 273 -28.62 6.88 -12.48
N TYR A 274 -28.77 6.20 -13.61
CA TYR A 274 -30.06 5.85 -14.19
C TYR A 274 -30.14 4.33 -14.47
N PRO A 275 -30.14 3.48 -13.44
CA PRO A 275 -30.18 2.04 -13.63
C PRO A 275 -31.43 1.60 -14.38
N SER A 276 -31.27 0.57 -15.22
CA SER A 276 -32.41 -0.15 -15.78
C SER A 276 -33.29 -0.68 -14.64
N MET A 277 -34.61 -0.73 -14.85
CA MET A 277 -35.60 -1.19 -13.86
C MET A 277 -35.89 -0.23 -12.69
N ARG A 278 -35.51 1.07 -12.77
CA ARG A 278 -35.82 2.11 -11.75
C ARG A 278 -35.41 1.73 -10.32
N ARG A 279 -34.31 0.98 -10.17
CA ARG A 279 -33.75 0.70 -8.82
C ARG A 279 -33.34 2.01 -8.15
N LYS A 280 -33.54 2.07 -6.83
CA LYS A 280 -33.15 3.25 -6.04
C LYS A 280 -31.64 3.29 -5.89
N VAL A 281 -31.00 4.32 -6.46
CA VAL A 281 -29.56 4.55 -6.34
C VAL A 281 -29.22 5.07 -4.94
N HIS A 282 -28.14 4.56 -4.35
CA HIS A 282 -27.64 5.03 -3.07
C HIS A 282 -27.22 6.52 -3.14
N SER A 283 -27.47 7.28 -2.07
CA SER A 283 -27.20 8.72 -2.06
C SER A 283 -25.71 9.04 -2.23
N THR A 284 -24.83 8.24 -1.61
CA THR A 284 -23.39 8.39 -1.73
C THR A 284 -22.91 8.12 -3.16
N THR A 285 -23.33 7.01 -3.77
CA THR A 285 -23.04 6.71 -5.19
C THR A 285 -23.49 7.86 -6.09
N LYS A 286 -24.73 8.34 -5.92
CA LYS A 286 -25.25 9.46 -6.72
C LYS A 286 -24.38 10.71 -6.60
N ARG A 287 -23.89 11.02 -5.39
CA ARG A 287 -23.02 12.17 -5.14
C ARG A 287 -21.64 11.99 -5.79
N LEU A 288 -21.01 10.83 -5.61
CA LEU A 288 -19.69 10.52 -6.18
C LEU A 288 -19.73 10.55 -7.71
N VAL A 289 -20.72 9.88 -8.31
CA VAL A 289 -20.84 9.82 -9.77
C VAL A 289 -21.05 11.20 -10.39
N LYS A 290 -21.92 12.03 -9.80
CA LYS A 290 -22.13 13.41 -10.27
C LYS A 290 -20.84 14.22 -10.24
N ARG A 291 -20.09 14.14 -9.14
CA ARG A 291 -18.82 14.84 -8.97
C ARG A 291 -17.81 14.47 -10.06
N ILE A 292 -17.70 13.17 -10.38
CA ILE A 292 -16.81 12.69 -11.45
C ILE A 292 -17.25 13.20 -12.83
N ILE A 293 -18.55 13.15 -13.13
CA ILE A 293 -19.09 13.65 -14.41
C ILE A 293 -18.81 15.14 -14.58
N ASP A 294 -19.04 15.93 -13.52
CA ASP A 294 -18.79 17.37 -13.54
C ASP A 294 -17.32 17.66 -13.86
N CYS A 295 -16.37 16.92 -13.28
CA CYS A 295 -14.95 17.06 -13.60
C CYS A 295 -14.60 16.70 -15.06
N LEU A 296 -15.13 15.59 -15.58
CA LEU A 296 -14.92 15.18 -16.98
C LEU A 296 -15.43 16.22 -17.98
N SER A 297 -16.50 16.94 -17.63
CA SER A 297 -17.04 18.00 -18.48
C SER A 297 -16.13 19.24 -18.55
N HIS A 298 -15.46 19.58 -17.44
CA HIS A 298 -14.54 20.73 -17.39
C HIS A 298 -13.26 20.50 -18.17
N THR A 299 -12.70 19.29 -18.13
CA THR A 299 -11.50 18.92 -18.92
C THR A 299 -11.74 18.95 -20.42
N SER A 300 -12.97 18.69 -20.88
CA SER A 300 -13.32 18.75 -22.32
C SER A 300 -13.39 20.19 -22.86
N SER A 301 -13.69 21.16 -21.99
CA SER A 301 -13.84 22.58 -22.37
C SER A 301 -12.51 23.33 -22.54
N THR A 302 -11.44 22.88 -21.88
CA THR A 302 -10.11 23.51 -21.95
C THR A 302 -9.29 23.07 -23.15
N THR A 303 -9.61 21.94 -23.79
CA THR A 303 -8.86 21.39 -24.94
C THR A 303 -9.27 21.99 -26.30
N SER A 304 -10.34 22.78 -26.35
CA SER A 304 -10.92 23.29 -27.62
C SER A 304 -10.36 24.63 -28.14
N THR A 305 -9.23 25.14 -27.61
CA THR A 305 -8.64 26.43 -28.07
C THR A 305 -7.17 26.38 -28.51
N ALA A 306 -6.61 25.20 -28.78
CA ALA A 306 -5.31 25.10 -29.46
C ALA A 306 -5.51 25.15 -30.99
N THR A 307 -5.69 26.36 -31.53
CA THR A 307 -5.55 26.62 -32.97
C THR A 307 -4.14 26.26 -33.42
N VAL A 308 -4.05 25.19 -34.21
CA VAL A 308 -2.85 24.77 -34.94
C VAL A 308 -2.41 25.92 -35.86
N THR A 309 -1.24 26.48 -35.60
CA THR A 309 -0.47 27.25 -36.58
C THR A 309 0.75 26.43 -36.98
N PRO A 310 1.08 26.31 -38.28
CA PRO A 310 2.24 25.54 -38.69
C PRO A 310 3.48 26.44 -38.55
N VAL A 311 4.51 25.95 -37.83
CA VAL A 311 5.83 26.60 -37.79
C VAL A 311 6.77 25.83 -38.71
N LEU A 312 7.24 26.51 -39.75
CA LEU A 312 8.41 26.15 -40.53
C LEU A 312 9.68 26.61 -39.80
N SER A 313 10.66 25.71 -39.89
CA SER A 313 12.06 25.64 -39.50
C SER A 313 12.89 26.90 -39.21
N GLU A 314 13.79 26.69 -38.23
CA GLU A 314 15.26 26.92 -38.27
C GLU A 314 15.93 28.04 -37.41
N THR A 315 16.83 27.55 -36.54
CA THR A 315 18.11 28.12 -36.05
C THR A 315 18.12 29.38 -35.17
N THR A 316 18.60 29.25 -33.91
CA THR A 316 19.98 29.55 -33.42
C THR A 316 19.97 29.76 -31.88
N LEU A 317 20.91 29.14 -31.14
CA LEU A 317 21.25 29.38 -29.71
C LEU A 317 22.08 30.69 -29.54
N PRO A 318 22.49 31.20 -28.33
CA PRO A 318 22.25 30.79 -26.92
C PRO A 318 21.95 31.96 -25.92
N GLY A 319 21.55 31.67 -24.67
CA GLY A 319 21.89 32.52 -23.50
C GLY A 319 20.79 32.86 -22.47
N LEU A 320 20.98 32.34 -21.25
CA LEU A 320 20.67 32.85 -19.89
C LEU A 320 19.29 33.47 -19.49
N ILE A 321 18.83 32.94 -18.33
CA ILE A 321 18.02 33.54 -17.26
C ILE A 321 16.50 33.71 -17.51
N GLY A 322 15.72 33.02 -16.67
CA GLY A 322 14.51 33.63 -16.09
C GLY A 322 13.25 32.77 -16.03
N VAL A 323 12.72 32.71 -14.80
CA VAL A 323 11.30 32.64 -14.44
C VAL A 323 10.65 31.24 -14.38
N ALA A 324 10.54 30.75 -13.14
CA ALA A 324 9.63 29.68 -12.74
C ALA A 324 8.17 30.11 -12.94
N PRO A 325 7.28 29.26 -13.48
CA PRO A 325 5.86 29.55 -13.49
C PRO A 325 5.26 29.31 -12.10
N ALA A 326 4.40 30.24 -11.70
CA ALA A 326 3.70 30.27 -10.43
C ALA A 326 2.96 28.95 -10.13
N ALA A 327 3.27 28.35 -8.99
CA ALA A 327 2.47 27.30 -8.41
C ALA A 327 1.05 27.84 -8.14
N LYS A 328 0.05 27.24 -8.78
CA LYS A 328 -1.34 27.43 -8.37
C LYS A 328 -1.48 26.86 -6.97
N THR A 329 -1.70 27.73 -6.00
CA THR A 329 -2.17 27.38 -4.66
C THR A 329 -3.52 26.70 -4.81
N PHE A 330 -3.53 25.36 -4.80
CA PHE A 330 -4.75 24.60 -4.60
C PHE A 330 -5.07 24.64 -3.11
N ASP A 331 -6.23 25.23 -2.81
CA ASP A 331 -6.84 25.22 -1.49
C ASP A 331 -7.01 23.76 -1.06
N SER A 332 -6.32 23.37 0.00
CA SER A 332 -6.42 22.07 0.64
C SER A 332 -7.80 21.95 1.30
N GLY A 333 -8.82 21.72 0.48
CA GLY A 333 -10.15 21.38 0.93
C GLY A 333 -10.04 20.16 1.84
N LYS A 334 -10.44 20.34 3.10
CA LYS A 334 -10.53 19.31 4.14
C LYS A 334 -11.46 18.17 3.71
N SER A 335 -10.97 17.30 2.86
CA SER A 335 -11.46 15.95 2.66
C SER A 335 -10.77 15.12 3.74
N SER A 336 -11.37 15.02 4.93
CA SER A 336 -10.80 14.17 5.97
C SER A 336 -10.66 12.75 5.43
N LEU A 337 -9.45 12.20 5.46
CA LEU A 337 -9.12 10.80 5.13
C LEU A 337 -10.00 9.78 5.89
N SER A 338 -10.69 10.22 6.95
CA SER A 338 -11.71 9.45 7.68
C SER A 338 -13.02 9.18 6.90
N THR A 339 -13.19 9.74 5.70
CA THR A 339 -14.41 9.57 4.87
C THR A 339 -14.28 8.48 3.79
N PHE A 340 -13.16 7.76 3.78
CA PHE A 340 -13.01 6.54 2.98
C PHE A 340 -13.72 5.34 3.61
#